data_AF-A0A5A7VCA1-F1
#
_entry.id   AF-A0A5A7VCA1-F1
#
_cell.length_a   1.000
_cell.length_b   1.000
_cell.length_c   1.000
_cell.angle_alpha   90.00
_cell.angle_beta   90.00
_cell.angle_gamma   90.00
#
_symmetry.space_group_name_H-M   'P 1'
#
loop_
_entity.id
_entity.type
_entity.pdbx_description
1 polymer ?
#
loop_
_entity_poly.entity_id
_entity_poly.type
_entity_poly.pdbx_seq_one_letter_code
_entity_poly.pdbx_strand_id
1 'polypeptide(L)'
;MDLSPFRLDIDELINEFAECGFTSFGDMKKVWIGRKFTYIFEAAPSTNLAFFMQSIFAQSISHMRSAASLPHRLGGLYCLYCLYETQPFRPPYKIYLSIGELKKLKELVVDAKENNVKVVSFVVKRMLEKNMFLFGSVDMNESAALETVNQLTELQNARVQVAYNKLFNDTPIENYIHMDLGMEVGSNLLTKMSTDYSEAKKLALYEASKIVDVQDIKHIAEDEKLIGDTVEKIAEDWNVQRGVFYEQTGLDQQLIPVEADQQLLEDHTDVNFDKELERMLTDV
;
A
#
# COMPACT_ATOMS: atom_id res chain seq x y z
N MET A 1 3.36 15.01 -18.94
CA MET A 1 2.90 15.41 -20.28
C MET A 1 1.70 14.55 -20.59
N ASP A 2 0.58 15.15 -21.00
CA ASP A 2 -0.58 14.36 -21.40
C ASP A 2 -0.33 13.77 -22.80
N LEU A 3 -0.24 12.44 -22.88
CA LEU A 3 -0.02 11.70 -24.13
C LEU A 3 -1.33 11.19 -24.74
N SER A 4 -2.46 11.46 -24.09
CA SER A 4 -3.78 11.01 -24.52
C SER A 4 -4.14 11.44 -25.96
N PRO A 5 -3.85 12.67 -26.42
CA PRO A 5 -4.14 13.07 -27.80
C PRO A 5 -3.41 12.23 -28.85
N PHE A 6 -2.12 11.95 -28.61
CA PHE A 6 -1.31 11.14 -29.53
C PHE A 6 -1.81 9.70 -29.60
N ARG A 7 -2.31 9.17 -28.48
CA ARG A 7 -2.89 7.82 -28.44
C ARG A 7 -4.19 7.77 -29.22
N LEU A 8 -5.06 8.77 -29.05
CA LEU A 8 -6.30 8.89 -29.81
C LEU A 8 -6.03 8.99 -31.32
N ASP A 9 -5.04 9.78 -31.73
CA ASP A 9 -4.67 9.90 -33.15
C ASP A 9 -4.23 8.54 -33.73
N ILE A 10 -3.43 7.76 -32.99
CA ILE A 10 -3.01 6.41 -33.38
C ILE A 10 -4.21 5.45 -33.43
N ASP A 11 -5.08 5.52 -32.43
CA ASP A 11 -6.28 4.67 -32.33
C ASP A 11 -7.21 4.93 -33.52
N GLU A 12 -7.49 6.19 -33.84
CA GLU A 12 -8.33 6.56 -34.98
C GLU A 12 -7.71 6.14 -36.31
N LEU A 13 -6.39 6.29 -36.48
CA LEU A 13 -5.68 5.84 -37.68
C LEU A 13 -5.82 4.32 -37.89
N ILE A 14 -5.65 3.54 -36.82
CA ILE A 14 -5.75 2.08 -36.86
C ILE A 14 -7.20 1.64 -37.07
N ASN A 15 -8.16 2.31 -36.41
CA ASN A 15 -9.58 2.03 -36.57
C ASN A 15 -10.04 2.31 -38.00
N GLU A 16 -9.66 3.44 -38.60
CA GLU A 16 -10.00 3.74 -40.00
C GLU A 16 -9.45 2.68 -40.97
N PHE A 17 -8.19 2.24 -40.76
CA PHE A 17 -7.60 1.16 -41.55
C PHE A 17 -8.39 -0.15 -41.40
N ALA A 18 -8.83 -0.47 -40.19
CA ALA A 18 -9.51 -1.72 -39.88
C ALA A 18 -10.99 -1.73 -40.29
N GLU A 19 -11.71 -0.62 -40.16
CA GLU A 19 -13.11 -0.45 -40.58
C GLU A 19 -13.26 -0.60 -42.09
N CYS A 20 -12.27 -0.14 -42.86
CA CYS A 20 -12.22 -0.34 -44.29
C CYS A 20 -11.88 -1.80 -44.70
N GLY A 21 -11.63 -2.70 -43.74
CA GLY A 21 -11.27 -4.09 -43.99
C GLY A 21 -9.92 -4.26 -44.69
N PHE A 22 -9.04 -3.26 -44.59
CA PHE A 22 -7.76 -3.29 -45.28
C PHE A 22 -6.79 -4.29 -44.65
N THR A 23 -6.01 -4.96 -45.50
CA THR A 23 -4.99 -5.94 -45.08
C THR A 23 -3.62 -5.67 -45.69
N SER A 24 -3.56 -4.82 -46.71
CA SER A 24 -2.34 -4.46 -47.42
C SER A 24 -1.64 -3.27 -46.78
N PHE A 25 -0.31 -3.32 -46.75
CA PHE A 25 0.51 -2.18 -46.36
C PHE A 25 0.31 -0.97 -47.28
N GLY A 26 -0.06 -1.19 -48.54
CA GLY A 26 -0.35 -0.11 -49.49
C GLY A 26 -1.54 0.74 -49.05
N ASP A 27 -2.55 0.12 -48.45
CA ASP A 27 -3.73 0.84 -47.96
C ASP A 27 -3.43 1.58 -46.66
N MET A 28 -2.61 1.01 -45.77
CA MET A 28 -2.10 1.75 -44.61
C MET A 28 -1.33 3.00 -45.02
N LYS A 29 -0.50 2.94 -46.07
CA LYS A 29 0.18 4.14 -46.59
C LYS A 29 -0.81 5.20 -47.07
N LYS A 30 -1.90 4.81 -47.72
CA LYS A 30 -2.92 5.77 -48.18
C LYS A 30 -3.57 6.48 -46.98
N VAL A 31 -3.96 5.73 -45.96
CA VAL A 31 -4.55 6.26 -44.72
C VAL A 31 -3.54 7.18 -44.00
N TRP A 32 -2.29 6.74 -43.87
CA TRP A 32 -1.19 7.54 -43.28
C TRP A 32 -0.98 8.88 -43.98
N ILE A 33 -0.92 8.87 -45.32
CA ILE A 33 -0.73 10.08 -46.13
C ILE A 33 -1.99 10.95 -46.10
N GLY A 34 -3.18 10.34 -46.16
CA GLY A 34 -4.47 11.02 -46.11
C GLY A 34 -4.64 11.85 -44.84
N ARG A 35 -4.27 11.28 -43.68
CA ARG A 35 -4.26 11.99 -42.39
C ARG A 35 -3.04 12.89 -42.17
N LYS A 36 -2.07 12.89 -43.10
CA LYS A 36 -0.77 13.56 -42.94
C LYS A 36 -0.09 13.18 -41.61
N PHE A 37 -0.17 11.91 -41.24
CA PHE A 37 0.16 11.43 -39.90
C PHE A 37 1.63 11.64 -39.51
N THR A 38 2.53 11.87 -40.48
CA THR A 38 3.93 12.24 -40.21
C THR A 38 4.08 13.48 -39.32
N TYR A 39 3.08 14.37 -39.28
CA TYR A 39 3.09 15.55 -38.41
C TYR A 39 2.94 15.22 -36.92
N ILE A 40 2.71 13.96 -36.54
CA ILE A 40 2.68 13.52 -35.13
C ILE A 40 3.97 13.90 -34.38
N PHE A 41 5.11 13.98 -35.09
CA PHE A 41 6.40 14.32 -34.49
C PHE A 41 6.64 15.83 -34.35
N GLU A 42 5.89 16.70 -35.03
CA GLU A 42 6.06 18.16 -34.87
C GLU A 42 5.59 18.63 -33.49
N ALA A 43 4.64 17.92 -32.89
CA ALA A 43 4.17 18.18 -31.54
C ALA A 43 4.99 17.43 -30.47
N ALA A 44 6.14 16.84 -30.84
CA ALA A 44 7.00 16.12 -29.90
C ALA A 44 7.54 17.07 -28.80
N PRO A 45 7.64 16.59 -27.54
CA PRO A 45 8.18 17.40 -26.46
C PRO A 45 9.67 17.69 -26.66
N SER A 46 10.10 18.85 -26.15
CA SER A 46 11.51 19.23 -26.08
C SER A 46 12.31 18.44 -25.02
N THR A 47 11.63 17.83 -24.05
CA THR A 47 12.22 17.02 -22.98
C THR A 47 11.62 15.62 -22.94
N ASN A 48 12.38 14.64 -22.47
CA ASN A 48 11.94 13.24 -22.34
C ASN A 48 11.41 12.61 -23.64
N LEU A 49 12.09 12.87 -24.75
CA LEU A 49 11.73 12.38 -26.07
C LEU A 49 11.69 10.85 -26.17
N ALA A 50 12.56 10.15 -25.43
CA ALA A 50 12.58 8.69 -25.39
C ALA A 50 11.25 8.13 -24.85
N PHE A 51 10.71 8.72 -23.78
CA PHE A 51 9.43 8.31 -23.20
C PHE A 51 8.26 8.58 -24.16
N PHE A 52 8.27 9.72 -24.84
CA PHE A 52 7.29 10.04 -25.89
C PHE A 52 7.32 9.01 -27.02
N MET A 53 8.51 8.71 -27.56
CA MET A 53 8.67 7.74 -28.64
C MET A 53 8.23 6.34 -28.23
N GLN A 54 8.65 5.86 -27.05
CA GLN A 54 8.22 4.55 -26.57
C GLN A 54 6.72 4.48 -26.29
N SER A 55 6.10 5.59 -25.85
CA SER A 55 4.67 5.63 -25.59
C SER A 55 3.83 5.54 -26.87
N ILE A 56 4.28 6.19 -27.95
CA ILE A 56 3.66 6.07 -29.28
C ILE A 56 3.84 4.65 -29.83
N PHE A 57 5.03 4.06 -29.70
CA PHE A 57 5.26 2.67 -30.10
C PHE A 57 4.41 1.69 -29.28
N ALA A 58 4.32 1.88 -27.97
CA ALA A 58 3.52 1.05 -27.07
C ALA A 58 2.05 1.05 -27.46
N GLN A 59 1.49 2.19 -27.90
CA GLN A 59 0.11 2.24 -28.37
C GLN A 59 -0.10 1.37 -29.62
N SER A 60 0.79 1.45 -30.61
CA SER A 60 0.72 0.59 -31.80
C SER A 60 0.90 -0.90 -31.45
N ILE A 61 1.78 -1.21 -30.50
CA ILE A 61 2.02 -2.58 -30.02
C ILE A 61 0.80 -3.12 -29.26
N SER A 62 0.09 -2.29 -28.50
CA SER A 62 -1.14 -2.66 -27.81
C SER A 62 -2.21 -3.17 -28.80
N HIS A 63 -2.40 -2.47 -29.92
CA HIS A 63 -3.30 -2.92 -31.00
C HIS A 63 -2.84 -4.20 -31.69
N MET A 64 -1.52 -4.38 -31.85
CA MET A 64 -0.96 -5.62 -32.39
C MET A 64 -1.21 -6.83 -31.47
N ARG A 65 -1.14 -6.61 -30.14
CA ARG A 65 -1.38 -7.63 -29.10
C ARG A 65 -2.87 -7.91 -28.89
N SER A 66 -3.74 -6.95 -29.19
CA SER A 66 -5.18 -7.03 -28.97
C SER A 66 -5.80 -8.29 -29.59
N ALA A 67 -6.83 -8.84 -28.94
CA ALA A 67 -7.65 -9.93 -29.46
C ALA A 67 -8.66 -9.47 -30.54
N ALA A 68 -8.50 -8.23 -31.04
CA ALA A 68 -9.32 -7.66 -32.10
C ALA A 68 -9.15 -8.36 -33.46
N SER A 69 -9.95 -7.95 -34.44
CA SER A 69 -9.93 -8.52 -35.78
C SER A 69 -8.55 -8.40 -36.45
N LEU A 70 -8.25 -9.30 -37.39
CA LEU A 70 -6.96 -9.33 -38.10
C LEU A 70 -6.57 -7.95 -38.70
N PRO A 71 -7.47 -7.18 -39.34
CA PRO A 71 -7.16 -5.82 -39.79
C PRO A 71 -6.67 -4.87 -38.69
N HIS A 72 -7.23 -4.92 -37.47
CA HIS A 72 -6.77 -4.10 -36.35
C HIS A 72 -5.34 -4.47 -35.94
N ARG A 73 -5.06 -5.77 -35.79
CA ARG A 73 -3.73 -6.27 -35.42
C ARG A 73 -2.68 -5.95 -36.48
N LEU A 74 -3.05 -6.06 -37.77
CA LEU A 74 -2.22 -5.65 -38.90
C LEU A 74 -2.00 -4.13 -38.94
N GLY A 75 -3.04 -3.35 -38.62
CA GLY A 75 -2.97 -1.90 -38.51
C GLY A 75 -1.95 -1.46 -37.47
N GLY A 76 -1.95 -2.08 -36.29
CA GLY A 76 -0.93 -1.84 -35.25
C GLY A 76 0.50 -2.10 -35.75
N LEU A 77 0.74 -3.23 -36.41
CA LEU A 77 2.07 -3.56 -36.96
C LEU A 77 2.52 -2.58 -38.05
N TYR A 78 1.64 -2.24 -38.99
CA TYR A 78 1.99 -1.32 -40.07
C TYR A 78 2.18 0.11 -39.56
N CYS A 79 1.37 0.55 -38.59
CA CYS A 79 1.54 1.82 -37.91
C CYS A 79 2.91 1.89 -37.21
N LEU A 80 3.28 0.84 -36.47
CA LEU A 80 4.59 0.73 -35.80
C LEU A 80 5.76 0.87 -36.79
N TYR A 81 5.67 0.19 -37.94
CA TYR A 81 6.69 0.29 -38.98
C TYR A 81 6.76 1.71 -39.59
N CYS A 82 5.61 2.34 -39.86
CA CYS A 82 5.57 3.70 -40.38
C CYS A 82 6.15 4.71 -39.38
N LEU A 83 5.81 4.61 -38.10
CA LEU A 83 6.34 5.46 -37.04
C LEU A 83 7.87 5.39 -36.95
N TYR A 84 8.46 4.19 -37.08
CA TYR A 84 9.91 4.05 -37.06
C TYR A 84 10.59 4.67 -38.29
N GLU A 85 10.05 4.47 -39.50
CA GLU A 85 10.68 4.98 -40.73
C GLU A 85 10.47 6.50 -40.93
N THR A 86 9.42 7.08 -40.33
CA THR A 86 9.08 8.51 -40.51
C THR A 86 9.58 9.42 -39.38
N GLN A 87 10.23 8.86 -38.35
CA GLN A 87 10.74 9.67 -37.24
C GLN A 87 11.83 10.67 -37.70
N PRO A 88 11.81 11.92 -37.22
CA PRO A 88 12.77 12.95 -37.62
C PRO A 88 14.14 12.81 -36.92
N PHE A 89 14.30 11.88 -35.98
CA PHE A 89 15.45 11.79 -35.09
C PHE A 89 16.63 11.03 -35.71
N ARG A 90 17.84 11.53 -35.50
CA ARG A 90 19.10 10.87 -35.87
C ARG A 90 20.06 10.85 -34.68
N PRO A 91 20.42 9.69 -34.12
CA PRO A 91 20.02 8.35 -34.55
C PRO A 91 18.53 8.03 -34.28
N PRO A 92 17.92 7.10 -35.05
CA PRO A 92 16.55 6.65 -34.80
C PRO A 92 16.38 5.99 -33.42
N TYR A 93 15.26 6.27 -32.74
CA TYR A 93 14.85 5.55 -31.56
C TYR A 93 14.40 4.13 -31.93
N LYS A 94 15.01 3.15 -31.27
CA LYS A 94 14.61 1.75 -31.39
C LYS A 94 13.28 1.51 -30.70
N ILE A 95 12.49 0.59 -31.24
CA ILE A 95 11.22 0.14 -30.67
C ILE A 95 11.54 -0.83 -29.53
N TYR A 96 11.14 -0.51 -28.31
CA TYR A 96 11.20 -1.46 -27.21
C TYR A 96 10.14 -2.55 -27.43
N LEU A 97 10.52 -3.82 -27.29
CA LEU A 97 9.60 -4.95 -27.41
C LEU A 97 9.86 -5.96 -26.28
N SER A 98 8.81 -6.28 -25.54
CA SER A 98 8.83 -7.28 -24.48
C SER A 98 8.83 -8.70 -25.05
N ILE A 99 9.26 -9.68 -24.25
CA ILE A 99 9.24 -11.09 -24.68
C ILE A 99 7.82 -11.62 -24.91
N GLY A 100 6.82 -11.08 -24.19
CA GLY A 100 5.41 -11.39 -24.37
C GLY A 100 4.89 -10.85 -25.71
N GLU A 101 5.21 -9.59 -26.01
CA GLU A 101 4.85 -8.93 -27.26
C GLU A 101 5.51 -9.61 -28.48
N LEU A 102 6.75 -10.09 -28.34
CA LEU A 102 7.42 -10.83 -29.40
C LEU A 102 6.72 -12.16 -29.73
N LYS A 103 6.21 -12.88 -28.73
CA LYS A 103 5.40 -14.09 -28.95
C LYS A 103 4.13 -13.76 -29.73
N LYS A 104 3.47 -12.65 -29.37
CA LYS A 104 2.26 -12.16 -30.05
C LYS A 104 2.53 -11.71 -31.49
N LEU A 105 3.67 -11.08 -31.74
CA LEU A 105 4.13 -10.76 -33.10
C LEU A 105 4.34 -12.03 -33.93
N LYS A 106 4.94 -13.08 -33.34
CA LYS A 106 5.11 -14.37 -34.01
C LYS A 106 3.77 -15.00 -34.36
N GLU A 107 2.81 -15.01 -33.43
CA GLU A 107 1.43 -15.47 -33.67
C GLU A 107 0.78 -14.69 -34.83
N LEU A 108 0.88 -13.35 -34.83
CA LEU A 108 0.35 -12.52 -35.91
C LEU A 108 0.95 -12.85 -37.29
N VAL A 109 2.24 -13.17 -37.36
CA VAL A 109 2.88 -13.57 -38.62
C VAL A 109 2.35 -14.93 -39.11
N VAL A 110 2.02 -15.85 -38.20
CA VAL A 110 1.39 -17.14 -38.55
C VAL A 110 -0.03 -16.89 -39.07
N ASP A 111 -0.83 -16.14 -38.33
CA ASP A 111 -2.21 -15.79 -38.72
C ASP A 111 -2.26 -15.09 -40.09
N ALA A 112 -1.32 -14.17 -40.34
CA ALA A 112 -1.22 -13.47 -41.62
C ALA A 112 -0.86 -14.41 -42.79
N LYS A 113 -0.05 -15.45 -42.54
CA LYS A 113 0.29 -16.45 -43.56
C LYS A 113 -0.92 -17.32 -43.90
N GLU A 114 -1.70 -17.72 -42.91
CA GLU A 114 -2.95 -18.48 -43.11
C GLU A 114 -3.97 -17.68 -43.93
N ASN A 115 -4.03 -16.36 -43.72
CA ASN A 115 -4.89 -15.43 -44.46
C ASN A 115 -4.27 -14.91 -45.78
N ASN A 116 -3.19 -15.55 -46.29
CA ASN A 116 -2.50 -15.21 -47.53
C ASN A 116 -1.87 -13.79 -47.63
N VAL A 117 -1.68 -13.10 -46.50
CA VAL A 117 -1.06 -11.76 -46.46
C VAL A 117 0.47 -11.88 -46.36
N LYS A 118 1.13 -12.10 -47.51
CA LYS A 118 2.60 -12.29 -47.59
C LYS A 118 3.41 -11.05 -47.17
N VAL A 119 2.81 -9.86 -47.25
CA VAL A 119 3.48 -8.57 -46.99
C VAL A 119 3.96 -8.47 -45.53
N VAL A 120 3.22 -9.02 -44.58
CA VAL A 120 3.53 -8.97 -43.14
C VAL A 120 4.88 -9.62 -42.84
N SER A 121 5.13 -10.80 -43.41
CA SER A 121 6.40 -11.51 -43.23
C SER A 121 7.59 -10.69 -43.77
N PHE A 122 7.39 -9.97 -44.87
CA PHE A 122 8.44 -9.12 -45.45
C PHE A 122 8.71 -7.88 -44.58
N VAL A 123 7.66 -7.24 -44.05
CA VAL A 123 7.80 -6.09 -43.13
C VAL A 123 8.57 -6.50 -41.88
N VAL A 124 8.16 -7.57 -41.21
CA VAL A 124 8.83 -8.04 -39.99
C VAL A 124 10.29 -8.42 -40.26
N LYS A 125 10.56 -9.13 -41.38
CA LYS A 125 11.93 -9.46 -41.78
C LYS A 125 12.79 -8.20 -41.95
N ARG A 126 12.25 -7.19 -42.62
CA ARG A 126 12.93 -5.89 -42.82
C ARG A 126 13.16 -5.14 -41.51
N MET A 127 12.22 -5.17 -40.58
CA MET A 127 12.38 -4.56 -39.25
C MET A 127 13.53 -5.20 -38.46
N LEU A 128 13.67 -6.53 -38.56
CA LEU A 128 14.77 -7.27 -37.95
C LEU A 128 16.12 -6.98 -38.64
N GLU A 129 16.16 -7.00 -39.98
CA GLU A 129 17.37 -6.70 -40.77
C GLU A 129 17.90 -5.28 -40.50
N LYS A 130 16.99 -4.31 -40.27
CA LYS A 130 17.34 -2.93 -39.92
C LYS A 130 17.66 -2.68 -38.43
N ASN A 131 17.66 -3.72 -37.59
CA ASN A 131 17.91 -3.61 -36.14
C ASN A 131 17.01 -2.57 -35.46
N MET A 132 15.71 -2.57 -35.81
CA MET A 132 14.74 -1.59 -35.30
C MET A 132 14.34 -1.84 -33.84
N PHE A 133 14.51 -3.06 -33.34
CA PHE A 133 14.01 -3.47 -32.02
C PHE A 133 15.10 -3.41 -30.92
N LEU A 134 14.66 -3.05 -29.72
CA LEU A 134 15.36 -3.21 -28.46
C LEU A 134 14.56 -4.21 -27.62
N PHE A 135 15.12 -5.38 -27.34
CA PHE A 135 14.43 -6.42 -26.58
C PHE A 135 14.59 -6.20 -25.08
N GLY A 136 13.50 -6.36 -24.33
CA GLY A 136 13.52 -6.28 -22.87
C GLY A 136 12.55 -7.26 -22.21
N SER A 137 12.65 -7.36 -20.89
CA SER A 137 11.86 -8.27 -20.06
C SER A 137 10.60 -7.66 -19.46
N VAL A 138 10.53 -6.33 -19.36
CA VAL A 138 9.45 -5.61 -18.68
C VAL A 138 8.35 -5.32 -19.69
N ASP A 139 7.12 -5.71 -19.38
CA ASP A 139 5.97 -5.31 -20.19
C ASP A 139 5.60 -3.87 -19.82
N MET A 140 5.86 -2.92 -20.72
CA MET A 140 5.59 -1.48 -20.49
C MET A 140 4.10 -1.18 -20.68
N ASN A 141 3.22 -1.95 -20.03
CA ASN A 141 1.81 -1.60 -19.95
C ASN A 141 1.61 -0.62 -18.78
N GLU A 142 1.01 0.53 -19.07
CA GLU A 142 0.74 1.56 -18.08
C GLU A 142 -0.20 1.06 -16.96
N SER A 143 -1.09 0.10 -17.25
CA SER A 143 -1.90 -0.55 -16.20
C SER A 143 -1.04 -1.42 -15.28
N ALA A 144 -0.05 -2.15 -15.81
CA ALA A 144 0.86 -2.95 -14.98
C ALA A 144 1.75 -2.07 -14.09
N ALA A 145 2.17 -0.90 -14.60
CA ALA A 145 2.89 0.09 -13.78
C ALA A 145 2.00 0.70 -12.68
N LEU A 146 0.72 0.98 -12.97
CA LEU A 146 -0.21 1.50 -11.97
C LEU A 146 -0.58 0.44 -10.92
N GLU A 147 -0.80 -0.81 -11.33
CA GLU A 147 -1.10 -1.95 -10.46
C GLU A 147 0.05 -2.24 -9.51
N THR A 148 1.30 -2.21 -10.00
CA THR A 148 2.48 -2.41 -9.15
C THR A 148 2.69 -1.26 -8.15
N VAL A 149 2.40 -0.01 -8.54
CA VAL A 149 2.42 1.14 -7.61
C VAL A 149 1.34 1.02 -6.55
N ASN A 150 0.13 0.58 -6.91
CA ASN A 150 -0.95 0.34 -5.95
C ASN A 150 -0.57 -0.76 -4.95
N GLN A 151 -0.05 -1.90 -5.42
CA GLN A 151 0.44 -2.99 -4.57
C GLN A 151 1.54 -2.53 -3.62
N LEU A 152 2.48 -1.70 -4.10
CA LEU A 152 3.55 -1.17 -3.26
C LEU A 152 3.01 -0.21 -2.19
N THR A 153 2.00 0.57 -2.55
CA THR A 153 1.32 1.50 -1.63
C THR A 153 0.57 0.73 -0.54
N GLU A 154 -0.14 -0.34 -0.90
CA GLU A 154 -0.81 -1.24 0.04
C GLU A 154 0.20 -1.88 1.00
N LEU A 155 1.34 -2.35 0.49
CA LEU A 155 2.41 -2.95 1.30
C LEU A 155 3.00 -1.92 2.28
N GLN A 156 3.25 -0.69 1.83
CA GLN A 156 3.70 0.38 2.72
C GLN A 156 2.68 0.70 3.80
N ASN A 157 1.40 0.81 3.45
CA ASN A 157 0.32 1.04 4.42
C ASN A 157 0.26 -0.11 5.45
N ALA A 158 0.35 -1.36 5.01
CA ALA A 158 0.39 -2.51 5.91
C ALA A 158 1.58 -2.46 6.88
N ARG A 159 2.78 -2.08 6.39
CA ARG A 159 3.97 -1.91 7.26
C ARG A 159 3.78 -0.81 8.29
N VAL A 160 3.18 0.31 7.91
CA VAL A 160 2.88 1.42 8.83
C VAL A 160 1.90 0.95 9.90
N GLN A 161 0.86 0.20 9.55
CA GLN A 161 -0.09 -0.36 10.50
C GLN A 161 0.58 -1.34 11.48
N VAL A 162 1.47 -2.21 11.00
CA VAL A 162 2.23 -3.13 11.87
C VAL A 162 3.15 -2.35 12.82
N ALA A 163 3.87 -1.34 12.33
CA ALA A 163 4.72 -0.50 13.16
C ALA A 163 3.93 0.30 14.20
N TYR A 164 2.75 0.81 13.83
CA TYR A 164 1.81 1.45 14.73
C TYR A 164 1.39 0.49 15.85
N ASN A 165 0.84 -0.68 15.48
CA ASN A 165 0.39 -1.67 16.46
C ASN A 165 1.52 -2.11 17.40
N LYS A 166 2.72 -2.32 16.87
CA LYS A 166 3.88 -2.69 17.69
C LYS A 166 4.29 -1.56 18.65
N LEU A 167 4.28 -0.32 18.20
CA LEU A 167 4.61 0.83 19.04
C LEU A 167 3.65 1.00 20.22
N PHE A 168 2.35 0.73 20.02
CA PHE A 168 1.37 0.85 21.10
C PHE A 168 1.37 -0.38 22.02
N ASN A 169 1.41 -1.59 21.45
CA ASN A 169 1.42 -2.84 22.23
C ASN A 169 2.66 -3.02 23.12
N ASP A 170 3.80 -2.43 22.76
CA ASP A 170 5.07 -2.58 23.51
C ASP A 170 5.25 -1.55 24.64
N THR A 171 4.25 -0.71 24.95
CA THR A 171 4.43 0.34 25.96
C THR A 171 3.87 -0.04 27.34
N PRO A 172 4.68 0.06 28.42
CA PRO A 172 4.19 -0.04 29.79
C PRO A 172 3.09 0.98 30.12
N ILE A 173 3.02 2.05 29.32
CA ILE A 173 2.06 3.15 29.44
C ILE A 173 0.62 2.67 29.32
N GLU A 174 0.32 1.71 28.43
CA GLU A 174 -1.05 1.20 28.27
C GLU A 174 -1.55 0.49 29.54
N ASN A 175 -0.68 -0.27 30.20
CA ASN A 175 -0.98 -0.85 31.51
C ASN A 175 -1.27 0.22 32.56
N TYR A 176 -0.50 1.32 32.60
CA TYR A 176 -0.71 2.41 33.55
C TYR A 176 -1.95 3.27 33.25
N ILE A 177 -2.31 3.43 31.97
CA ILE A 177 -3.50 4.17 31.53
C ILE A 177 -4.78 3.48 32.02
N HIS A 178 -4.78 2.14 32.05
CA HIS A 178 -5.93 1.34 32.50
C HIS A 178 -5.86 0.88 33.96
N MET A 179 -4.73 1.08 34.65
CA MET A 179 -4.53 0.67 36.04
C MET A 179 -5.42 1.44 37.01
N ASP A 180 -6.17 0.71 37.86
CA ASP A 180 -6.87 1.25 39.02
C ASP A 180 -5.97 1.17 40.26
N LEU A 181 -5.44 2.32 40.66
CA LEU A 181 -4.53 2.45 41.81
C LEU A 181 -5.19 2.02 43.13
N GLY A 182 -6.50 2.19 43.28
CA GLY A 182 -7.22 1.83 44.50
C GLY A 182 -7.30 0.32 44.71
N MET A 183 -7.43 -0.45 43.62
CA MET A 183 -7.43 -1.90 43.63
C MET A 183 -6.02 -2.49 43.80
N GLU A 184 -5.01 -1.91 43.13
CA GLU A 184 -3.62 -2.37 43.21
C GLU A 184 -3.03 -2.23 44.62
N VAL A 185 -3.31 -1.10 45.28
CA VAL A 185 -2.83 -0.82 46.64
C VAL A 185 -3.73 -1.49 47.70
N GLY A 186 -4.87 -2.07 47.30
CA GLY A 186 -5.83 -2.67 48.21
C GLY A 186 -6.35 -1.64 49.22
N SER A 187 -6.77 -0.47 48.76
CA SER A 187 -7.16 0.68 49.60
C SER A 187 -8.14 0.27 50.71
N ASN A 188 -9.14 -0.56 50.39
CA ASN A 188 -10.14 -1.07 51.33
C ASN A 188 -9.55 -1.93 52.47
N LEU A 189 -8.47 -2.67 52.20
CA LEU A 189 -7.78 -3.47 53.21
C LEU A 189 -6.92 -2.54 54.08
N LEU A 190 -6.27 -1.56 53.46
CA LEU A 190 -5.39 -0.61 54.15
C LEU A 190 -6.18 0.33 55.08
N THR A 191 -7.34 0.84 54.65
CA THR A 191 -8.24 1.66 55.47
C THR A 191 -8.71 0.88 56.68
N LYS A 192 -9.17 -0.36 56.48
CA LYS A 192 -9.56 -1.26 57.57
C LYS A 192 -8.42 -1.54 58.55
N MET A 193 -7.22 -1.88 58.05
CA MET A 193 -6.06 -2.09 58.91
C MET A 193 -5.67 -0.82 59.68
N SER A 194 -5.78 0.35 59.04
CA SER A 194 -5.47 1.63 59.67
C SER A 194 -6.47 1.99 60.77
N THR A 195 -7.77 1.70 60.58
CA THR A 195 -8.79 1.91 61.62
C THR A 195 -8.60 0.94 62.78
N ASP A 196 -8.40 -0.35 62.49
CA ASP A 196 -8.21 -1.39 63.49
C ASP A 196 -6.96 -1.09 64.35
N TYR A 197 -5.87 -0.63 63.71
CA TYR A 197 -4.66 -0.22 64.41
C TYR A 197 -4.87 1.00 65.31
N SER A 198 -5.58 2.04 64.83
CA SER A 198 -5.87 3.23 65.64
C SER A 198 -6.74 2.91 66.86
N GLU A 199 -7.73 2.02 66.68
CA GLU A 199 -8.57 1.54 67.78
C GLU A 199 -7.78 0.73 68.81
N ALA A 200 -6.96 -0.22 68.37
CA ALA A 200 -6.09 -1.01 69.24
C ALA A 200 -5.10 -0.13 70.02
N LYS A 201 -4.55 0.90 69.36
CA LYS A 201 -3.63 1.88 69.96
C LYS A 201 -4.30 2.71 71.04
N LYS A 202 -5.54 3.18 70.81
CA LYS A 202 -6.34 3.90 71.83
C LYS A 202 -6.68 3.01 73.03
N LEU A 203 -7.05 1.76 72.78
CA LEU A 203 -7.35 0.79 73.85
C LEU A 203 -6.11 0.48 74.70
N ALA A 204 -4.96 0.23 74.09
CA ALA A 204 -3.72 -0.03 74.80
C ALA A 204 -3.28 1.14 75.70
N LEU A 205 -3.43 2.38 75.22
CA LEU A 205 -3.13 3.57 76.03
C LEU A 205 -4.13 3.77 77.18
N TYR A 206 -5.41 3.48 76.94
CA TYR A 206 -6.42 3.52 77.99
C TYR A 206 -6.13 2.49 79.10
N GLU A 207 -5.76 1.26 78.74
CA GLU A 207 -5.38 0.23 79.69
C GLU A 207 -4.11 0.58 80.47
N ALA A 208 -3.08 1.11 79.79
CA ALA A 208 -1.85 1.57 80.44
C ALA A 208 -2.10 2.73 81.42
N SER A 209 -3.02 3.66 81.09
CA SER A 209 -3.35 4.82 81.93
C SER A 209 -3.98 4.47 83.28
N LYS A 210 -4.52 3.25 83.42
CA LYS A 210 -5.06 2.74 84.69
C LYS A 210 -3.97 2.30 85.67
N ILE A 211 -2.78 1.99 85.16
CA ILE A 211 -1.68 1.38 85.92
C ILE A 211 -0.56 2.39 86.15
N VAL A 212 -0.32 3.29 85.19
CA VAL A 212 0.80 4.26 85.19
C VAL A 212 0.28 5.63 84.74
N ASP A 213 0.92 6.73 85.16
CA ASP A 213 0.61 8.06 84.62
C ASP A 213 1.09 8.18 83.16
N VAL A 214 0.16 8.49 82.26
CA VAL A 214 0.30 8.41 80.81
C VAL A 214 0.16 9.79 80.16
N GLN A 215 0.11 10.88 80.95
CA GLN A 215 -0.05 12.26 80.47
C GLN A 215 0.95 12.64 79.37
N ASP A 216 2.21 12.24 79.51
CA ASP A 216 3.28 12.58 78.56
C ASP A 216 3.11 11.91 77.19
N ILE A 217 2.37 10.80 77.09
CA ILE A 217 2.21 10.03 75.84
C ILE A 217 0.80 10.12 75.24
N LYS A 218 -0.07 10.98 75.78
CA LYS A 218 -1.43 11.20 75.23
C LYS A 218 -1.42 11.67 73.77
N HIS A 219 -0.43 12.48 73.40
CA HIS A 219 -0.23 12.94 72.03
C HIS A 219 0.03 11.79 71.04
N ILE A 220 0.43 10.60 71.53
CA ILE A 220 0.63 9.42 70.69
C ILE A 220 -0.72 8.83 70.27
N ALA A 221 -1.80 8.98 71.05
CA ALA A 221 -3.14 8.48 70.71
C ALA A 221 -3.85 9.29 69.61
N GLU A 222 -3.41 10.52 69.38
CA GLU A 222 -3.99 11.46 68.45
C GLU A 222 -3.31 11.32 67.08
N ASP A 223 -3.78 10.38 66.28
CA ASP A 223 -3.38 10.31 64.87
C ASP A 223 -4.10 11.44 64.12
N GLU A 224 -3.35 12.46 63.67
CA GLU A 224 -3.89 13.63 62.96
C GLU A 224 -4.52 13.23 61.60
N LYS A 225 -3.99 12.18 60.95
CA LYS A 225 -4.55 11.56 59.72
C LYS A 225 -4.21 10.07 59.67
N LEU A 226 -5.19 9.24 59.32
CA LEU A 226 -4.98 7.82 59.08
C LEU A 226 -4.31 7.61 57.72
N ILE A 227 -3.41 6.63 57.64
CA ILE A 227 -2.72 6.33 56.39
C ILE A 227 -3.69 5.84 55.31
N GLY A 228 -4.75 5.13 55.73
CA GLY A 228 -5.88 4.75 54.86
C GLY A 228 -6.48 5.94 54.13
N ASP A 229 -6.91 6.95 54.89
CA ASP A 229 -7.54 8.17 54.35
C ASP A 229 -6.59 8.95 53.42
N THR A 230 -5.28 8.96 53.71
CA THR A 230 -4.30 9.62 52.84
C THR A 230 -4.11 8.88 51.51
N VAL A 231 -4.14 7.54 51.53
CA VAL A 231 -3.98 6.71 50.33
C VAL A 231 -5.24 6.74 49.47
N GLU A 232 -6.42 6.75 50.09
CA GLU A 232 -7.69 6.91 49.40
C GLU A 232 -7.77 8.25 48.66
N LYS A 233 -7.37 9.34 49.32
CA LYS A 233 -7.29 10.65 48.67
C LYS A 233 -6.33 10.68 47.48
N ILE A 234 -5.18 10.00 47.58
CA ILE A 234 -4.22 9.90 46.47
C ILE A 234 -4.84 9.10 45.30
N ALA A 235 -5.61 8.05 45.58
CA ALA A 235 -6.31 7.28 44.56
C ALA A 235 -7.41 8.10 43.86
N GLU A 236 -8.14 8.93 44.62
CA GLU A 236 -9.12 9.87 44.07
C GLU A 236 -8.45 10.92 43.17
N ASP A 237 -7.37 11.55 43.64
CA ASP A 237 -6.61 12.53 42.86
C ASP A 237 -6.04 11.91 41.57
N TRP A 238 -5.57 10.66 41.62
CA TRP A 238 -5.14 9.90 40.45
C TRP A 238 -6.28 9.68 39.45
N ASN A 239 -7.47 9.29 39.92
CA ASN A 239 -8.63 9.09 39.06
C ASN A 239 -9.08 10.38 38.36
N VAL A 240 -9.00 11.52 39.05
CA VAL A 240 -9.31 12.83 38.46
C VAL A 240 -8.29 13.19 37.38
N GLN A 241 -6.98 13.04 37.66
CA GLN A 241 -5.93 13.32 36.66
C GLN A 241 -6.05 12.42 35.43
N ARG A 242 -6.39 11.14 35.65
CA ARG A 242 -6.64 10.17 34.59
C ARG A 242 -7.84 10.57 33.73
N GLY A 243 -8.95 11.00 34.33
CA GLY A 243 -10.12 11.50 33.59
C GLY A 243 -9.78 12.71 32.70
N VAL A 244 -9.02 13.67 33.25
CA VAL A 244 -8.55 14.84 32.48
C VAL A 244 -7.66 14.43 31.30
N PHE A 245 -6.81 13.41 31.48
CA PHE A 245 -5.98 12.87 30.41
C PHE A 245 -6.83 12.22 29.30
N TYR A 246 -7.87 11.46 29.64
CA TYR A 246 -8.78 10.86 28.66
C TYR A 246 -9.56 11.91 27.85
N GLU A 247 -10.08 12.95 28.51
CA GLU A 247 -10.78 14.06 27.84
C GLU A 247 -9.87 14.83 26.87
N GLN A 248 -8.60 15.05 27.23
CA GLN A 248 -7.65 15.78 26.39
C GLN A 248 -7.14 14.96 25.20
N THR A 249 -7.07 13.63 25.34
CA THR A 249 -6.55 12.72 24.30
C THR A 249 -7.65 12.13 23.42
N GLY A 250 -8.92 12.21 23.80
CA GLY A 250 -10.05 11.67 23.05
C GLY A 250 -10.17 10.14 23.10
N LEU A 251 -9.44 9.49 24.02
CA LEU A 251 -9.41 8.03 24.20
C LEU A 251 -10.70 7.45 24.84
N ASP A 252 -11.62 8.29 25.30
CA ASP A 252 -12.90 7.89 25.93
C ASP A 252 -13.84 7.09 25.00
N GLN A 253 -13.64 7.12 23.68
CA GLN A 253 -14.56 6.47 22.73
C GLN A 253 -14.40 4.94 22.60
N GLN A 254 -13.40 4.32 23.24
CA GLN A 254 -13.18 2.86 23.12
C GLN A 254 -13.69 2.02 24.31
N LEU A 255 -14.14 2.63 25.41
CA LEU A 255 -14.66 1.90 26.58
C LEU A 255 -16.18 1.65 26.44
N ILE A 256 -16.58 0.86 25.44
CA ILE A 256 -17.83 0.08 25.54
C ILE A 256 -17.43 -1.25 26.17
N PRO A 257 -17.99 -1.64 27.33
CA PRO A 257 -17.78 -2.98 27.87
C PRO A 257 -18.34 -4.01 26.87
N VAL A 258 -17.46 -4.75 26.22
CA VAL A 258 -17.84 -5.97 25.51
C VAL A 258 -18.17 -7.01 26.58
N GLU A 259 -19.43 -7.05 26.99
CA GLU A 259 -19.98 -8.23 27.63
C GLU A 259 -20.02 -9.37 26.62
N ALA A 260 -19.23 -10.39 26.90
CA ALA A 260 -19.34 -11.77 26.42
C ALA A 260 -19.46 -11.98 24.89
N ASP A 261 -18.33 -12.30 24.27
CA ASP A 261 -18.29 -13.43 23.33
C ASP A 261 -17.11 -14.35 23.69
N GLN A 262 -17.42 -15.33 24.54
CA GLN A 262 -16.63 -16.54 24.71
C GLN A 262 -16.84 -17.41 23.47
N GLN A 263 -16.12 -17.15 22.40
CA GLN A 263 -15.85 -18.09 21.32
C GLN A 263 -14.81 -17.45 20.39
N LEU A 264 -13.78 -18.23 19.99
CA LEU A 264 -12.69 -17.90 19.06
C LEU A 264 -11.30 -17.57 19.64
N LEU A 265 -11.01 -17.93 20.90
CA LEU A 265 -9.63 -18.26 21.27
C LEU A 265 -9.31 -19.69 20.80
N GLU A 266 -9.24 -19.90 19.49
CA GLU A 266 -8.45 -21.00 18.95
C GLU A 266 -7.03 -20.50 18.71
N ASP A 267 -6.17 -21.02 19.58
CA ASP A 267 -4.74 -21.24 19.45
C ASP A 267 -4.23 -21.26 17.99
N HIS A 268 -3.79 -20.11 17.49
CA HIS A 268 -2.83 -20.04 16.40
C HIS A 268 -1.58 -19.33 16.90
N THR A 269 -0.79 -20.12 17.62
CA THR A 269 0.65 -19.93 17.77
C THR A 269 1.26 -19.44 16.45
N ASP A 270 1.74 -18.20 16.50
CA ASP A 270 2.34 -17.40 15.44
C ASP A 270 3.76 -17.89 15.05
N VAL A 271 3.91 -19.21 14.92
CA VAL A 271 5.18 -19.88 14.56
C VAL A 271 5.27 -20.08 13.03
N ASN A 272 4.22 -19.72 12.28
CA ASN A 272 4.16 -19.94 10.85
C ASN A 272 4.76 -18.80 10.03
N PHE A 273 4.72 -17.56 10.53
CA PHE A 273 5.17 -16.39 9.75
C PHE A 273 6.68 -16.39 9.50
N ASP A 274 7.47 -16.74 10.52
CA ASP A 274 8.95 -16.82 10.38
C ASP A 274 9.38 -17.92 9.41
N LYS A 275 8.67 -19.05 9.38
CA LYS A 275 8.96 -20.16 8.46
C LYS A 275 8.54 -19.86 7.02
N GLU A 276 7.46 -19.11 6.82
CA GLU A 276 7.01 -18.71 5.49
C GLU A 276 7.93 -17.63 4.89
N LEU A 277 8.42 -16.71 5.73
CA LEU A 277 9.42 -15.71 5.36
C LEU A 277 10.78 -16.34 5.00
N GLU A 278 11.27 -17.31 5.79
CA GLU A 278 12.51 -18.03 5.47
C GLU A 278 12.39 -18.81 4.16
N ARG A 279 11.25 -19.46 3.91
CA ARG A 279 11.02 -20.25 2.70
C ARG A 279 11.00 -19.39 1.43
N MET A 280 10.43 -18.18 1.50
CA MET A 280 10.42 -17.21 0.40
C MET A 280 11.80 -16.60 0.12
N LEU A 281 12.70 -16.56 1.10
CA LEU A 281 14.06 -16.04 0.94
C LEU A 281 15.05 -17.09 0.39
N THR A 282 14.75 -18.39 0.55
CA THR A 282 15.59 -19.49 0.02
C THR A 282 15.29 -19.89 -1.42
N ASP A 283 14.17 -19.46 -2.01
CA ASP A 283 13.78 -19.77 -3.40
C ASP A 283 14.30 -18.73 -4.43
N VAL A 284 15.42 -18.05 -4.13
CA VAL A 284 16.15 -17.16 -5.07
C VAL A 284 17.48 -17.78 -5.52
#